data_AF-A0A6B3CBV0-F1
#
_entry.id   AF-A0A6B3CBV0-F1
#
_cell.length_a   1.000
_cell.length_b   1.000
_cell.length_c   1.000
_cell.angle_alpha   90.00
_cell.angle_beta   90.00
_cell.angle_gamma   90.00
#
_symmetry.space_group_name_H-M   'P 1'
#
loop_
_entity.id
_entity.type
_entity.pdbx_description
1 polymer ?
#
loop_
_entity_poly.entity_id
_entity_poly.type
_entity_poly.pdbx_seq_one_letter_code
_entity_poly.pdbx_strand_id
1 'polypeptide(L)' 'MTRLLAISAATRPTSSGRPLAAWVADRARAHGAFEVTPVDLAEIALPFLDEPEYASTGIYAHQHTRDWNALVSSA' A
#
# COMPACT_ATOMS: atom_id res chain seq x y z
N MET A 1 -12.04 9.08 12.56
CA MET A 1 -12.11 7.61 12.40
C MET A 1 -10.71 7.12 12.10
N THR A 2 -10.32 5.92 12.55
CA THR A 2 -8.98 5.38 12.28
C THR A 2 -8.92 4.90 10.84
N ARG A 3 -7.90 5.30 10.07
CA ARG A 3 -7.72 4.78 8.71
C ARG A 3 -7.00 3.43 8.77
N LEU A 4 -7.35 2.56 7.83
CA LEU A 4 -6.72 1.25 7.68
C LEU A 4 -6.34 1.04 6.21
N LEU A 5 -5.06 0.78 5.97
CA LEU A 5 -4.58 0.35 4.66
C LEU A 5 -4.51 -1.19 4.63
N ALA A 6 -5.21 -1.81 3.68
CA ALA A 6 -5.13 -3.25 3.44
C ALA A 6 -4.22 -3.51 2.23
N ILE A 7 -2.97 -3.88 2.48
CA ILE A 7 -1.89 -3.84 1.48
C ILE A 7 -1.60 -5.23 0.92
N SER A 8 -1.67 -5.36 -0.42
CA SER A 8 -1.09 -6.50 -1.14
C SER A 8 0.36 -6.21 -1.49
N ALA A 9 1.29 -6.91 -0.84
CA ALA A 9 2.72 -6.67 -1.02
C ALA A 9 3.33 -7.31 -2.30
N ALA A 10 2.50 -7.84 -3.20
CA ALA A 10 2.99 -8.54 -4.38
C ALA A 10 3.20 -7.57 -5.54
N THR A 11 4.44 -7.48 -6.04
CA THR A 11 4.82 -6.63 -7.19
C THR A 11 4.74 -7.35 -8.54
N ARG A 12 4.44 -8.65 -8.54
CA ARG A 12 4.30 -9.48 -9.75
C ARG A 12 2.84 -9.55 -10.23
N PRO A 13 2.59 -9.84 -11.53
CA PRO A 13 1.24 -9.88 -12.09
C PRO A 13 0.28 -10.87 -11.45
N THR A 14 0.77 -11.97 -10.86
CA THR A 14 -0.06 -12.96 -10.17
C THR A 14 0.21 -12.97 -8.67
N SER A 15 -0.85 -12.79 -7.87
CA SER A 15 -0.74 -12.69 -6.42
C SER A 15 -1.90 -13.41 -5.73
N SER A 16 -1.58 -14.40 -4.91
CA SER A 16 -2.53 -14.98 -3.94
C SER A 16 -2.85 -14.01 -2.80
N GLY A 17 -2.02 -12.99 -2.60
CA GLY A 17 -2.21 -11.96 -1.58
C GLY A 17 -3.27 -10.92 -1.94
N ARG A 18 -3.55 -10.67 -3.23
CA ARG A 18 -4.58 -9.70 -3.66
C ARG A 18 -5.98 -10.11 -3.22
N PRO A 19 -6.46 -11.35 -3.46
CA PRO A 19 -7.75 -11.79 -2.94
C PRO A 19 -7.85 -11.70 -1.42
N LEU A 20 -6.75 -12.00 -0.71
CA LEU A 20 -6.73 -11.92 0.75
C LEU A 20 -6.82 -10.47 1.25
N ALA A 21 -6.07 -9.55 0.65
CA ALA A 21 -6.11 -8.13 1.00
C ALA A 21 -7.52 -7.53 0.76
N ALA A 22 -8.15 -7.88 -0.36
CA ALA A 22 -9.53 -7.49 -0.65
C ALA A 22 -10.51 -8.04 0.40
N TRP A 23 -10.40 -9.32 0.74
CA TRP A 23 -11.24 -9.94 1.76
C TRP A 23 -11.08 -9.27 3.14
N VAL A 24 -9.84 -8.95 3.56
CA VAL A 24 -9.58 -8.21 4.81
C VAL A 24 -10.20 -6.82 4.77
N ALA A 25 -10.07 -6.11 3.65
CA ALA A 25 -10.64 -4.78 3.48
C ALA A 25 -12.16 -4.80 3.67
N ASP A 26 -12.85 -5.79 3.08
CA ASP A 26 -14.30 -5.95 3.22
C ASP A 26 -14.73 -6.27 4.65
N ARG A 27 -13.95 -7.11 5.36
CA ARG A 27 -14.20 -7.38 6.79
C ARG A 27 -14.04 -6.13 7.65
N ALA A 28 -13.01 -5.33 7.40
CA ALA A 28 -12.78 -4.09 8.13
C ALA A 28 -13.87 -3.03 7.86
N ARG A 29 -14.36 -2.94 6.61
CA ARG A 29 -15.50 -2.09 6.26
C ARG A 29 -16.77 -2.52 6.98
N ALA A 30 -17.07 -3.83 6.98
CA ALA A 30 -18.23 -4.38 7.66
C ALA A 30 -18.18 -4.16 9.18
N HIS A 31 -17.00 -4.11 9.77
CA HIS A 31 -16.81 -3.77 11.19
C HIS A 31 -17.17 -2.29 11.50
N GLY A 32 -17.08 -1.38 10.52
CA GLY A 32 -17.53 0.02 10.67
C GLY A 32 -16.65 0.94 11.52
N ALA A 33 -15.59 0.42 12.13
CA ALA A 33 -14.67 1.23 12.95
C ALA A 33 -13.56 1.95 12.15
N PHE A 34 -13.40 1.61 10.86
CA PHE A 34 -12.27 2.03 10.05
C PHE A 34 -12.70 2.69 8.75
N GLU A 35 -11.90 3.68 8.34
CA GLU A 35 -11.89 4.16 6.95
C GLU A 35 -10.88 3.31 6.17
N VAL A 36 -11.38 2.39 5.34
CA VAL A 36 -10.57 1.33 4.75
C VAL A 36 -10.18 1.63 3.30
N THR A 37 -8.87 1.66 3.04
CA THR A 37 -8.31 1.81 1.70
C THR A 37 -7.52 0.55 1.31
N PRO A 38 -7.95 -0.21 0.29
CA PRO A 38 -7.19 -1.32 -0.25
C PRO A 38 -6.04 -0.78 -1.10
N VAL A 39 -4.88 -1.42 -1.02
CA VAL A 39 -3.66 -0.98 -1.70
C VAL A 39 -2.97 -2.16 -2.36
N ASP A 40 -2.48 -1.98 -3.59
CA ASP A 40 -1.70 -2.98 -4.32
C ASP A 40 -0.35 -2.38 -4.75
N LEU A 41 0.75 -2.98 -4.27
CA LEU A 41 2.09 -2.49 -4.60
C LEU A 41 2.44 -2.69 -6.09
N ALA A 42 1.82 -3.63 -6.79
CA ALA A 42 2.00 -3.76 -8.24
C ALA A 42 1.39 -2.57 -9.00
N GLU A 43 0.25 -2.03 -8.52
CA GLU A 43 -0.40 -0.87 -9.14
C GLU A 43 0.36 0.42 -8.85
N ILE A 44 0.92 0.54 -7.64
CA ILE A 44 1.81 1.65 -7.26
C ILE A 44 3.12 1.59 -8.05
N ALA A 45 3.46 0.45 -8.64
CA ALA A 45 4.72 0.20 -9.31
C ALA A 45 5.92 0.50 -8.40
N LEU A 46 5.92 -0.10 -7.20
CA LEU A 46 7.00 0.03 -6.21
C LEU A 46 7.91 -1.22 -6.23
N PRO A 47 8.84 -1.37 -7.19
CA PRO A 47 9.71 -2.53 -7.25
C PRO A 47 10.80 -2.50 -6.17
N PHE A 48 11.50 -3.62 -6.02
CA PHE A 48 12.54 -3.75 -5.00
C PHE A 48 13.76 -2.89 -5.34
N LEU A 49 14.18 -2.03 -4.41
CA LEU A 49 15.33 -1.13 -4.53
C LEU A 49 15.26 -0.19 -5.76
N ASP A 50 14.08 0.37 -6.03
CA ASP A 50 13.88 1.31 -7.13
C ASP A 50 14.54 2.67 -6.90
N GLU A 51 14.59 3.11 -5.65
CA GLU A 51 15.18 4.40 -5.27
C GLU A 51 16.70 4.30 -5.08
N PRO A 52 17.46 5.38 -5.39
CA PRO A 52 18.90 5.44 -5.15
C PRO A 52 19.26 5.53 -3.65
N GLU A 53 18.37 6.12 -2.84
CA GLU A 53 18.54 6.29 -1.40
C GLU A 53 17.67 5.31 -0.61
N TYR A 54 18.04 5.06 0.65
CA TYR A 54 17.23 4.21 1.52
C TYR A 54 15.92 4.88 1.91
N ALA A 55 14.82 4.11 1.96
CA ALA A 55 13.50 4.62 2.34
C ALA A 55 13.48 5.33 3.71
N SER A 56 14.33 4.92 4.65
CA SER A 56 14.47 5.55 5.98
C SER A 56 15.00 6.98 5.95
N THR A 57 15.62 7.41 4.85
CA THR A 57 16.10 8.79 4.68
C THR A 57 14.96 9.76 4.38
N GLY A 58 13.82 9.27 3.86
CA GLY A 58 12.73 10.09 3.36
C GLY A 58 13.04 10.85 2.06
N ILE A 59 14.17 10.57 1.41
CA ILE A 59 14.57 11.20 0.15
C ILE A 59 14.12 10.29 -1.00
N TYR A 60 13.17 10.77 -1.82
CA TYR A 60 12.57 10.00 -2.91
C TYR A 60 12.69 10.74 -4.25
N ALA A 61 13.36 10.11 -5.22
CA ALA A 61 13.53 10.63 -6.57
C ALA A 61 12.28 10.39 -7.43
N HIS A 62 11.61 9.25 -7.27
CA HIS A 62 10.47 8.87 -8.12
C HIS A 62 9.13 9.38 -7.60
N GLN A 63 8.23 9.71 -8.53
CA GLN A 63 6.90 10.21 -8.17
C GLN A 63 6.05 9.15 -7.46
N HIS A 64 6.07 7.91 -7.96
CA HIS A 64 5.29 6.83 -7.37
C HIS A 64 5.73 6.51 -5.93
N THR A 65 7.02 6.66 -5.59
CA THR A 65 7.50 6.51 -4.22
C THR A 65 7.04 7.66 -3.32
N ARG A 66 7.00 8.89 -3.84
CA ARG A 66 6.43 10.04 -3.10
C ARG A 66 4.94 9.84 -2.84
N ASP A 67 4.20 9.35 -3.83
CA ASP A 67 2.77 9.06 -3.72
C ASP A 67 2.54 7.93 -2.70
N TRP A 68 3.36 6.88 -2.74
CA TRP A 68 3.36 5.82 -1.73
C TRP A 68 3.62 6.36 -0.32
N ASN A 69 4.66 7.17 -0.15
CA ASN A 69 5.00 7.78 1.12
C ASN A 69 3.85 8.64 1.65
N ALA A 70 3.21 9.43 0.80
CA ALA A 70 2.04 10.24 1.16
C ALA A 70 0.85 9.36 1.57
N LEU A 71 0.61 8.26 0.87
CA LEU A 71 -0.47 7.31 1.19
C LEU A 71 -0.28 6.67 2.56
N VAL A 72 0.91 6.12 2.87
CA VAL A 72 1.17 5.48 4.17
C VAL A 72 1.30 6.49 5.31
N SER A 73 1.81 7.69 5.02
CA SER A 73 1.85 8.79 6.00
C SER A 73 0.47 9.38 6.24
N SER A 74 -0.48 9.12 5.35
CA SER A 74 -1.87 9.39 5.63
C SER A 74 -2.27 8.46 6.76
N ALA A 75 -2.50 7.15 6.55
CA ALA A 75 -2.98 6.12 7.51
C ALA A 75 -2.92 6.49 9.01
#